data_AF-A0A7X6X0U9-F1
#
_entry.id   AF-A0A7X6X0U9-F1
#
_cell.length_a   1.000
_cell.length_b   1.000
_cell.length_c   1.000
_cell.angle_alpha   90.00
_cell.angle_beta   90.00
_cell.angle_gamma   90.00
#
_symmetry.space_group_name_H-M   'P 1'
#
loop_
_entity.id
_entity.type
_entity.pdbx_description
1 polymer ?
#
loop_
_entity_poly.entity_id
_entity_poly.type
_entity_poly.pdbx_seq_one_letter_code
_entity_poly.pdbx_strand_id
1 'polypeptide(L)'
;MWIWISMALAASSLFLLFWWLGRPYAQATEAGRPQLAPPLRLLWPWVEAVALVCRPLMSWHLRLRLEHLLRQAGAQPCWTPHHLCAWQCVLAMLAMAVVALLLHRSLSPPALLFFTGLAAALAAAWPWQRLRERIRQRRQAMLREFPFMLDMITLCVEAGLNLHGALGQAAGNGPPGPLRDELRHMLSDIRAGASRQQALAQWAQRCGLAPLHHFVGAVAQAEQSGMNLGPVLRAQADQRRSERFLQAEKLALEAPVKMMFPLVFCIFPCSFLIIAFPIVSQFMELWK
;
A
#
# COMPACT_ATOMS: atom_id res chain seq x y z
N MET A 1 -9.05 -19.28 -43.34
CA MET A 1 -7.81 -19.51 -42.55
C MET A 1 -6.79 -18.38 -42.72
N TRP A 2 -6.57 -17.89 -43.94
CA TRP A 2 -5.60 -16.81 -44.27
C TRP A 2 -5.83 -15.46 -43.57
N ILE A 3 -7.09 -15.05 -43.35
CA ILE A 3 -7.44 -13.77 -42.69
C ILE A 3 -6.95 -13.71 -41.22
N TRP A 4 -6.93 -14.86 -40.54
CA TRP A 4 -6.47 -14.95 -39.15
C TRP A 4 -4.95 -14.86 -39.06
N ILE A 5 -4.25 -15.42 -40.03
CA ILE A 5 -2.79 -15.37 -40.12
C ILE A 5 -2.35 -13.93 -40.42
N SER A 6 -3.05 -13.22 -41.32
CA SER A 6 -2.75 -11.81 -41.60
C SER A 6 -3.07 -10.88 -40.42
N MET A 7 -4.17 -11.11 -39.67
CA MET A 7 -4.46 -10.35 -38.45
C MET A 7 -3.41 -10.58 -37.36
N ALA A 8 -2.97 -11.84 -37.18
CA ALA A 8 -1.93 -12.17 -36.19
C ALA A 8 -0.57 -11.57 -36.59
N LEU A 9 -0.20 -11.63 -37.87
CA LEU A 9 1.03 -11.01 -38.38
C LEU A 9 0.99 -9.49 -38.29
N ALA A 10 -0.13 -8.84 -38.64
CA ALA A 10 -0.29 -7.41 -38.51
C ALA A 10 -0.22 -6.96 -37.04
N ALA A 11 -0.85 -7.71 -36.12
CA ALA A 11 -0.74 -7.45 -34.68
C ALA A 11 0.68 -7.64 -34.16
N SER A 12 1.41 -8.67 -34.62
CA SER A 12 2.81 -8.91 -34.24
C SER A 12 3.75 -7.85 -34.81
N SER A 13 3.50 -7.36 -36.03
CA SER A 13 4.27 -6.30 -36.69
C SER A 13 4.08 -4.96 -35.99
N LEU A 14 2.83 -4.60 -35.66
CA LEU A 14 2.52 -3.42 -34.84
C LEU A 14 3.13 -3.53 -33.44
N PHE A 15 3.12 -4.72 -32.84
CA PHE A 15 3.74 -4.97 -31.54
C PHE A 15 5.27 -4.80 -31.59
N LEU A 16 5.92 -5.28 -32.65
CA LEU A 16 7.37 -5.13 -32.85
C LEU A 16 7.77 -3.68 -33.18
N LEU A 17 6.98 -2.97 -33.99
CA LEU A 17 7.19 -1.55 -34.29
C LEU A 17 7.04 -0.69 -33.03
N PHE A 18 6.01 -0.96 -32.21
CA PHE A 18 5.80 -0.28 -30.94
C PHE A 18 6.91 -0.62 -29.92
N TRP A 19 7.37 -1.88 -29.90
CA TRP A 19 8.50 -2.30 -29.06
C TRP A 19 9.82 -1.62 -29.47
N TRP A 20 10.06 -1.47 -30.78
CA TRP A 20 11.24 -0.81 -31.31
C TRP A 20 11.22 0.70 -31.03
N LEU A 21 10.06 1.35 -31.15
CA LEU A 21 9.89 2.78 -30.83
C LEU A 21 10.05 3.09 -29.33
N GLY A 22 9.72 2.14 -28.44
CA GLY A 22 9.84 2.29 -26.99
C GLY A 22 11.24 2.05 -26.41
N ARG A 23 12.12 1.37 -27.15
CA ARG A 23 13.52 1.07 -26.74
C ARG A 23 14.38 2.30 -26.39
N PRO A 24 14.39 3.41 -27.16
CA PRO A 24 15.25 4.56 -26.84
C PRO A 24 14.84 5.29 -25.56
N TYR A 25 13.58 5.22 -25.13
CA TYR A 25 13.12 5.83 -23.88
C TYR A 25 13.48 5.01 -22.63
N ALA A 26 13.59 3.68 -22.77
CA ALA A 26 13.94 2.75 -21.68
C ALA A 26 15.40 2.85 -21.18
N GLN A 27 16.26 3.54 -21.93
CA GLN A 27 17.67 3.75 -21.60
C GLN A 27 17.90 5.03 -20.79
N ALA A 28 16.98 6.01 -20.82
CA ALA A 28 17.15 7.30 -20.14
C ALA A 28 16.97 7.23 -18.60
N THR A 29 16.40 6.13 -18.09
CA THR A 29 15.94 5.96 -16.69
C THR A 29 16.67 4.84 -15.93
N GLU A 30 17.91 4.51 -16.30
CA GLU A 30 18.70 3.49 -15.57
C GLU A 30 19.00 3.87 -14.10
N ALA A 31 18.98 5.17 -13.75
CA ALA A 31 19.37 5.67 -12.43
C ALA A 31 18.37 5.38 -11.28
N GLY A 32 17.18 4.83 -11.56
CA GLY A 32 16.11 4.67 -10.56
C GLY A 32 15.29 3.38 -10.67
N ARG A 33 15.84 2.31 -11.25
CA ARG A 33 15.08 1.07 -11.49
C ARG A 33 14.60 0.44 -10.16
N PRO A 34 13.29 0.20 -9.98
CA PRO A 34 12.84 -0.63 -8.88
C PRO A 34 13.39 -2.05 -9.01
N GLN A 35 13.79 -2.65 -7.88
CA GLN A 35 14.17 -4.05 -7.81
C GLN A 35 12.94 -4.95 -8.08
N LEU A 36 12.59 -5.08 -9.35
CA LEU A 36 11.48 -5.90 -9.85
C LEU A 36 12.00 -7.30 -10.19
N ALA A 37 11.12 -8.30 -10.00
CA ALA A 37 11.34 -9.67 -10.44
C ALA A 37 11.57 -9.72 -11.97
N PRO A 38 12.39 -10.66 -12.48
CA PRO A 38 12.80 -10.72 -13.88
C PRO A 38 11.66 -10.63 -14.92
N PRO A 39 10.49 -11.26 -14.78
CA PRO A 39 9.43 -11.12 -15.79
C PRO A 39 8.82 -9.71 -15.84
N LEU A 40 8.80 -8.98 -14.71
CA LEU A 40 8.30 -7.60 -14.68
C LEU A 40 9.30 -6.60 -15.31
N ARG A 41 10.59 -6.95 -15.41
CA ARG A 41 11.60 -6.11 -16.09
C ARG A 41 11.35 -6.03 -17.59
N LEU A 42 10.82 -7.09 -18.19
CA LEU A 42 10.51 -7.13 -19.63
C LEU A 42 9.38 -6.16 -20.02
N LEU A 43 8.47 -5.89 -19.08
CA LEU A 43 7.31 -5.01 -19.29
C LEU A 43 7.59 -3.53 -18.99
N TRP A 44 8.72 -3.21 -18.36
CA TRP A 44 9.11 -1.84 -18.02
C TRP A 44 9.11 -0.83 -19.19
N PRO A 45 9.66 -1.14 -20.39
CA PRO A 45 9.61 -0.19 -21.53
C PRO A 45 8.18 0.16 -21.97
N TRP A 46 7.23 -0.78 -21.84
CA TRP A 46 5.82 -0.54 -22.15
C TRP A 46 5.15 0.37 -21.13
N VAL A 47 5.51 0.22 -19.86
CA VAL A 47 5.03 1.08 -18.76
C VAL A 47 5.53 2.51 -18.95
N GLU A 48 6.74 2.71 -19.46
CA GLU A 48 7.24 4.05 -19.75
C GLU A 48 6.57 4.70 -20.97
N ALA A 49 6.36 3.95 -22.05
CA ALA A 49 5.65 4.42 -23.23
C ALA A 49 4.21 4.86 -22.87
N VAL A 50 3.51 4.06 -22.08
CA VAL A 50 2.14 4.38 -21.63
C VAL A 50 2.16 5.51 -20.59
N ALA A 51 3.21 5.64 -19.76
CA ALA A 51 3.32 6.74 -18.80
C ALA A 51 3.35 8.12 -19.48
N LEU A 52 3.90 8.23 -20.69
CA LEU A 52 3.89 9.48 -21.47
C LEU A 52 2.47 9.91 -21.87
N VAL A 53 1.62 8.94 -22.22
CA VAL A 53 0.22 9.17 -22.58
C VAL A 53 -0.63 9.44 -21.33
N CYS A 54 -0.34 8.78 -20.21
CA CYS A 54 -1.04 9.01 -18.94
C CYS A 54 -0.67 10.34 -18.26
N ARG A 55 0.48 10.94 -18.57
CA ARG A 55 0.91 12.23 -18.02
C ARG A 55 -0.14 13.33 -18.22
N PRO A 56 -0.60 13.69 -19.43
CA PRO A 56 -1.58 14.77 -19.61
C PRO A 56 -2.98 14.44 -19.05
N LEU A 57 -3.36 13.16 -19.00
CA LEU A 57 -4.68 12.71 -18.54
C LEU A 57 -4.84 12.74 -17.00
N MET A 58 -3.75 12.73 -16.23
CA MET A 58 -3.84 12.69 -14.77
C MET A 58 -4.29 14.03 -14.19
N SER A 59 -5.50 14.06 -13.64
CA SER A 59 -6.03 15.15 -12.80
C SER A 59 -5.09 15.48 -11.64
N TRP A 60 -4.92 16.78 -11.36
CA TRP A 60 -4.03 17.32 -10.31
C TRP A 60 -4.25 16.68 -8.94
N HIS A 61 -5.50 16.46 -8.53
CA HIS A 61 -5.84 15.83 -7.25
C HIS A 61 -5.37 14.36 -7.16
N LEU A 62 -5.46 13.63 -8.27
CA LEU A 62 -5.05 12.23 -8.31
C LEU A 62 -3.53 12.10 -8.17
N ARG A 63 -2.78 13.02 -8.79
CA ARG A 63 -1.31 13.10 -8.69
C ARG A 63 -0.86 13.31 -7.25
N LEU A 64 -1.40 14.32 -6.58
CA LEU A 64 -1.06 14.62 -5.18
C LEU A 64 -1.38 13.44 -4.25
N ARG A 65 -2.52 12.78 -4.46
CA ARG A 65 -2.92 11.60 -3.66
C ARG A 65 -1.97 10.43 -3.88
N LEU A 66 -1.63 10.12 -5.13
CA LEU A 66 -0.71 9.05 -5.47
C LEU A 66 0.71 9.33 -4.98
N GLU A 67 1.18 10.58 -5.07
CA GLU A 67 2.45 10.99 -4.49
C GLU A 67 2.48 10.73 -3.00
N HIS A 68 1.47 11.17 -2.25
CA HIS A 68 1.37 10.91 -0.81
C HIS A 68 1.40 9.41 -0.48
N LEU A 69 0.67 8.57 -1.23
CA LEU A 69 0.67 7.12 -1.04
C LEU A 69 2.03 6.48 -1.37
N LEU A 70 2.69 6.95 -2.41
CA LEU A 70 4.04 6.51 -2.78
C LEU A 70 5.09 6.93 -1.75
N ARG A 71 4.96 8.12 -1.15
CA ARG A 71 5.80 8.55 -0.02
C ARG A 71 5.61 7.63 1.17
N GLN A 72 4.36 7.30 1.51
CA GLN A 72 4.02 6.41 2.63
C GLN A 72 4.47 4.96 2.40
N ALA A 73 4.51 4.49 1.14
CA ALA A 73 5.12 3.22 0.78
C ALA A 73 6.67 3.28 0.82
N GLY A 74 7.23 4.49 0.87
CA GLY A 74 8.63 4.88 0.64
C GLY A 74 9.23 4.21 -0.58
N ALA A 75 8.50 4.27 -1.68
CA ALA A 75 8.92 3.86 -3.01
C ALA A 75 9.54 5.02 -3.82
N GLN A 76 9.84 6.15 -3.16
CA GLN A 76 10.22 7.44 -3.76
C GLN A 76 11.43 7.41 -4.71
N PRO A 77 12.50 6.62 -4.48
CA PRO A 77 13.59 6.60 -5.47
C PRO A 77 13.26 5.77 -6.73
N CYS A 78 12.20 4.96 -6.73
CA CYS A 78 11.97 3.98 -7.81
C CYS A 78 10.60 4.04 -8.50
N TRP A 79 9.59 4.71 -7.92
CA TRP A 79 8.23 4.74 -8.45
C TRP A 79 7.68 6.15 -8.47
N THR A 80 7.34 6.64 -9.68
CA THR A 80 6.58 7.87 -9.89
C THR A 80 5.09 7.56 -10.05
N PRO A 81 4.18 8.51 -9.75
CA PRO A 81 2.73 8.33 -9.90
C PRO A 81 2.33 7.83 -11.29
N HIS A 82 3.03 8.30 -12.32
CA HIS A 82 2.77 7.98 -13.72
C HIS A 82 3.10 6.52 -14.05
N HIS A 83 4.12 5.93 -13.42
CA HIS A 83 4.46 4.51 -13.63
C HIS A 83 3.38 3.59 -13.04
N LEU A 84 2.71 3.96 -11.94
CA LEU A 84 1.61 3.16 -11.40
C LEU A 84 0.41 3.14 -12.33
N CYS A 85 -0.01 4.29 -12.86
CA CYS A 85 -1.12 4.35 -13.82
C CYS A 85 -0.78 3.64 -15.12
N ALA A 86 0.44 3.81 -15.62
CA ALA A 86 0.87 3.10 -16.82
C ALA A 86 0.92 1.58 -16.63
N TRP A 87 1.37 1.12 -15.45
CA TRP A 87 1.33 -0.29 -15.10
C TRP A 87 -0.10 -0.85 -15.04
N GLN A 88 -1.08 -0.07 -14.54
CA GLN A 88 -2.49 -0.44 -14.58
C GLN A 88 -3.04 -0.56 -16.00
N CYS A 89 -2.73 0.41 -16.86
CA CYS A 89 -3.17 0.41 -18.26
C CYS A 89 -2.56 -0.74 -19.06
N VAL A 90 -1.26 -1.03 -18.89
CA VAL A 90 -0.58 -2.16 -19.56
C VAL A 90 -1.17 -3.48 -19.12
N LEU A 91 -1.39 -3.69 -17.81
CA LEU A 91 -2.02 -4.92 -17.32
C LEU A 91 -3.47 -5.07 -17.79
N ALA A 92 -4.25 -3.99 -17.82
CA ALA A 92 -5.62 -4.01 -18.32
C ALA A 92 -5.67 -4.36 -19.81
N MET A 93 -4.81 -3.76 -20.64
CA MET A 93 -4.73 -4.08 -22.07
C MET A 93 -4.29 -5.53 -22.31
N LEU A 94 -3.31 -6.02 -21.55
CA LEU A 94 -2.83 -7.39 -21.68
C LEU A 94 -3.90 -8.40 -21.24
N ALA A 95 -4.59 -8.17 -20.12
CA ALA A 95 -5.68 -9.01 -19.64
C ALA A 95 -6.85 -9.04 -20.64
N MET A 96 -7.22 -7.87 -21.19
CA MET A 96 -8.24 -7.76 -22.21
C MET A 96 -7.87 -8.55 -23.47
N ALA A 97 -6.63 -8.42 -23.96
CA ALA A 97 -6.15 -9.13 -25.14
C ALA A 97 -6.14 -10.65 -24.94
N VAL A 98 -5.69 -11.13 -23.78
CA VAL A 98 -5.65 -12.57 -23.45
C VAL A 98 -7.07 -13.15 -23.37
N VAL A 99 -7.99 -12.49 -22.65
CA VAL A 99 -9.36 -12.98 -22.50
C VAL A 99 -10.13 -12.93 -23.82
N ALA A 100 -9.92 -11.88 -24.62
CA ALA A 100 -10.48 -11.80 -25.95
C ALA A 100 -9.98 -12.95 -26.83
N LEU A 101 -8.67 -13.23 -26.85
CA LEU A 101 -8.09 -14.31 -27.65
C LEU A 101 -8.61 -15.71 -27.23
N LEU A 102 -8.77 -15.95 -25.93
CA LEU A 102 -9.19 -17.25 -25.40
C LEU A 102 -10.69 -17.52 -25.57
N LEU A 103 -11.54 -16.49 -25.42
CA LEU A 103 -12.99 -16.67 -25.34
C LEU A 103 -13.75 -16.24 -26.60
N HIS A 104 -13.10 -15.62 -27.59
CA HIS A 104 -13.76 -15.13 -28.79
C HIS A 104 -14.47 -16.22 -29.61
N ARG A 105 -14.02 -17.48 -29.53
CA ARG A 105 -14.68 -18.61 -30.22
C ARG A 105 -15.85 -19.23 -29.45
N SER A 106 -15.92 -19.03 -28.14
CA SER A 106 -16.83 -19.78 -27.26
C SER A 106 -18.01 -18.94 -26.77
N LEU A 107 -17.93 -17.61 -26.85
CA LEU A 107 -18.92 -16.71 -26.28
C LEU A 107 -19.57 -15.81 -27.33
N SER A 108 -20.82 -15.42 -27.06
CA SER A 108 -21.52 -14.39 -27.84
C SER A 108 -20.84 -13.01 -27.66
N PRO A 109 -20.95 -12.09 -28.64
CA PRO A 109 -20.36 -10.76 -28.57
C PRO A 109 -20.65 -9.97 -27.27
N PRO A 110 -21.88 -9.93 -26.71
CA PRO A 110 -22.13 -9.22 -25.46
C PRO A 110 -21.46 -9.88 -24.26
N ALA A 111 -21.39 -11.22 -24.21
CA ALA A 111 -20.70 -11.94 -23.14
C ALA A 111 -19.18 -11.69 -23.19
N LEU A 112 -18.58 -11.69 -24.39
CA LEU A 112 -17.17 -11.39 -24.58
C LEU A 112 -16.78 -9.99 -24.06
N LEU A 113 -17.58 -8.97 -24.36
CA LEU A 113 -17.37 -7.61 -23.84
C LEU A 113 -17.44 -7.57 -22.31
N PHE A 114 -18.38 -8.29 -21.71
CA PHE A 114 -18.49 -8.38 -20.25
C PHE A 114 -17.24 -9.01 -19.61
N PHE A 115 -16.78 -10.17 -20.09
CA PHE A 115 -15.62 -10.86 -19.50
C PHE A 115 -14.31 -10.12 -19.72
N THR A 116 -14.12 -9.51 -20.89
CA THR A 116 -12.93 -8.69 -21.18
C THR A 116 -12.89 -7.42 -20.32
N GLY A 117 -14.03 -6.73 -20.15
CA GLY A 117 -14.16 -5.59 -19.26
C GLY A 117 -13.90 -5.96 -17.79
N LEU A 118 -14.44 -7.09 -17.33
CA LEU A 118 -14.19 -7.60 -15.98
C LEU A 118 -12.70 -7.92 -15.76
N ALA A 119 -12.06 -8.58 -16.71
CA ALA A 119 -10.63 -8.91 -16.65
C ALA A 119 -9.75 -7.64 -16.61
N ALA A 120 -10.07 -6.65 -17.45
CA ALA A 120 -9.38 -5.37 -17.44
C ALA A 120 -9.53 -4.63 -16.10
N ALA A 121 -10.74 -4.62 -15.52
CA ALA A 121 -11.00 -4.00 -14.23
C ALA A 121 -10.24 -4.68 -13.08
N LEU A 122 -10.23 -6.02 -13.04
CA LEU A 122 -9.49 -6.78 -12.03
C LEU A 122 -7.97 -6.57 -12.17
N ALA A 123 -7.46 -6.57 -13.39
CA ALA A 123 -6.04 -6.33 -13.67
C ALA A 123 -5.60 -4.91 -13.29
N ALA A 124 -6.45 -3.90 -13.50
CA ALA A 124 -6.20 -2.52 -13.08
C ALA A 124 -6.29 -2.31 -11.57
N ALA A 125 -7.07 -3.13 -10.86
CA ALA A 125 -7.20 -3.06 -9.40
C ALA A 125 -5.98 -3.65 -8.65
N TRP A 126 -5.30 -4.63 -9.25
CA TRP A 126 -4.16 -5.33 -8.65
C TRP A 126 -3.01 -4.44 -8.13
N PRO A 127 -2.51 -3.44 -8.89
CA PRO A 127 -1.39 -2.60 -8.46
C PRO A 127 -1.75 -1.72 -7.26
N TRP A 128 -3.01 -1.29 -7.21
CA TRP A 128 -3.54 -0.50 -6.10
C TRP A 128 -3.63 -1.32 -4.81
N GLN A 129 -4.07 -2.57 -4.90
CA GLN A 129 -4.08 -3.49 -3.77
C GLN A 129 -2.65 -3.78 -3.26
N ARG A 130 -1.71 -4.10 -4.15
CA ARG A 130 -0.28 -4.29 -3.83
C ARG A 130 0.33 -3.05 -3.14
N LEU A 131 0.01 -1.85 -3.61
CA LEU A 131 0.48 -0.61 -3.01
C LEU A 131 -0.05 -0.45 -1.57
N ARG A 132 -1.36 -0.64 -1.37
CA ARG A 132 -1.98 -0.58 -0.04
C ARG A 132 -1.40 -1.60 0.91
N GLU A 133 -1.16 -2.81 0.44
CA GLU A 133 -0.56 -3.88 1.23
C GLU A 133 0.87 -3.51 1.64
N ARG A 134 1.70 -3.01 0.72
CA ARG A 134 3.05 -2.53 1.05
C ARG A 134 3.04 -1.40 2.08
N ILE A 135 2.13 -0.42 1.94
CA ILE A 135 1.98 0.66 2.93
C ILE A 135 1.63 0.06 4.30
N ARG A 136 0.68 -0.88 4.34
CA ARG A 136 0.26 -1.54 5.59
C ARG A 136 1.40 -2.31 6.24
N GLN A 137 2.14 -3.12 5.48
CA GLN A 137 3.29 -3.89 5.96
C GLN A 137 4.39 -2.96 6.49
N ARG A 138 4.73 -1.90 5.75
CA ARG A 138 5.74 -0.91 6.17
C ARG A 138 5.32 -0.18 7.46
N ARG A 139 4.06 0.25 7.55
CA ARG A 139 3.52 0.88 8.78
C ARG A 139 3.55 -0.08 9.98
N GLN A 140 3.21 -1.34 9.77
CA GLN A 140 3.27 -2.35 10.83
C GLN A 140 4.70 -2.60 11.31
N ALA A 141 5.67 -2.66 10.39
CA ALA A 141 7.09 -2.76 10.74
C ALA A 141 7.55 -1.56 11.58
N MET A 142 7.26 -0.34 11.11
CA MET A 142 7.58 0.88 11.86
C MET A 142 6.92 0.92 13.26
N LEU A 143 5.66 0.48 13.39
CA LEU A 143 4.98 0.44 14.69
C LEU A 143 5.63 -0.54 15.68
N ARG A 144 6.23 -1.63 15.17
CA ARG A 144 6.99 -2.59 15.99
C ARG A 144 8.36 -2.03 16.39
N GLU A 145 9.00 -1.26 15.52
CA GLU A 145 10.31 -0.63 15.75
C GLU A 145 10.22 0.59 16.69
N PHE A 146 9.09 1.30 16.67
CA PHE A 146 8.94 2.58 17.36
C PHE A 146 9.21 2.56 18.87
N PRO A 147 8.70 1.59 19.67
CA PRO A 147 8.99 1.52 21.10
C PRO A 147 10.48 1.40 21.40
N PHE A 148 11.18 0.51 20.70
CA PHE A 148 12.62 0.32 20.88
C PHE A 148 13.41 1.60 20.58
N MET A 149 13.01 2.31 19.52
CA MET A 149 13.64 3.57 19.17
C MET A 149 13.40 4.65 20.24
N LEU A 150 12.20 4.72 20.83
CA LEU A 150 11.91 5.61 21.95
C LEU A 150 12.71 5.26 23.20
N ASP A 151 12.84 3.97 23.52
CA ASP A 151 13.63 3.51 24.67
C ASP A 151 15.10 3.95 24.51
N MET A 152 15.65 3.81 23.30
CA MET A 152 17.02 4.24 23.02
C MET A 152 17.20 5.76 23.09
N ILE A 153 16.24 6.53 22.54
CA ILE A 153 16.27 8.00 22.65
C ILE A 153 16.20 8.41 24.13
N THR A 154 15.31 7.78 24.90
CA THR A 154 15.12 8.09 26.32
C THR A 154 16.38 7.77 27.11
N LEU A 155 16.97 6.58 26.92
CA LEU A 155 18.22 6.18 27.55
C LEU A 155 19.36 7.16 27.23
N CYS A 156 19.47 7.60 25.97
CA CYS A 156 20.49 8.57 25.55
C CYS A 156 20.29 9.92 26.26
N VAL A 157 19.04 10.39 26.35
CA VAL A 157 18.71 11.65 27.03
C VAL A 157 18.95 11.54 28.54
N GLU A 158 18.58 10.42 29.17
CA GLU A 158 18.86 10.15 30.59
C GLU A 158 20.36 10.05 30.87
N ALA A 159 21.16 9.60 29.89
CA ALA A 159 22.62 9.60 29.94
C ALA A 159 23.26 10.99 29.68
N GLY A 160 22.46 12.04 29.52
CA GLY A 160 22.93 13.42 29.38
C GLY A 160 23.15 13.89 27.93
N LEU A 161 22.79 13.09 26.92
CA LEU A 161 22.80 13.56 25.53
C LEU A 161 21.66 14.54 25.29
N ASN A 162 21.95 15.59 24.52
CA ASN A 162 20.89 16.42 23.97
C ASN A 162 20.03 15.60 22.99
N LEU A 163 18.80 16.05 22.74
CA LEU A 163 17.86 15.33 21.87
C LEU A 163 18.43 15.05 20.47
N HIS A 164 19.19 15.99 19.90
CA HIS A 164 19.81 15.80 18.59
C HIS A 164 20.82 14.63 18.60
N GLY A 165 21.66 14.54 19.63
CA GLY A 165 22.60 13.44 19.84
C GLY A 165 21.89 12.11 20.12
N ALA A 166 20.80 12.12 20.89
CA ALA A 166 19.98 10.95 21.15
C ALA A 166 19.30 10.41 19.87
N LEU A 167 18.75 11.30 19.03
CA LEU A 167 18.21 10.94 17.71
C LEU A 167 19.31 10.43 16.77
N GLY A 168 20.51 11.03 16.82
CA GLY A 168 21.70 10.56 16.12
C GLY A 168 22.05 9.11 16.50
N GLN A 169 22.05 8.80 17.80
CA GLN A 169 22.31 7.43 18.25
C GLN A 169 21.20 6.46 17.86
N ALA A 170 19.94 6.88 17.96
CA ALA A 170 18.80 6.11 17.49
C ALA A 170 18.92 5.71 16.01
N ALA A 171 19.39 6.63 15.16
CA ALA A 171 19.61 6.41 13.74
C ALA A 171 20.85 5.53 13.45
N GLY A 172 21.89 5.66 14.28
CA GLY A 172 23.15 4.92 14.17
C GLY A 172 23.01 3.45 14.57
N ASN A 173 22.47 3.21 15.77
CA ASN A 173 22.50 1.91 16.45
C ASN A 173 21.15 1.18 16.49
N GLY A 174 20.09 1.77 15.92
CA GLY A 174 18.77 1.13 15.87
C GLY A 174 18.76 -0.15 15.03
N PRO A 175 17.77 -1.04 15.25
CA PRO A 175 17.56 -2.19 14.39
C PRO A 175 17.36 -1.74 12.94
N PRO A 176 17.84 -2.50 11.95
CA PRO A 176 17.57 -2.20 10.55
C PRO A 176 16.06 -2.25 10.30
N GLY A 177 15.51 -1.20 9.69
CA GLY A 177 14.08 -1.10 9.45
C GLY A 177 13.66 0.24 8.86
N PRO A 178 12.44 0.31 8.28
CA PRO A 178 11.93 1.50 7.62
C PRO A 178 11.88 2.73 8.51
N LEU A 179 11.71 2.58 9.83
CA LEU A 179 11.65 3.72 10.74
C LEU A 179 13.02 4.36 10.96
N ARG A 180 14.07 3.53 11.06
CA ARG A 180 15.46 3.97 11.17
C ARG A 180 15.91 4.70 9.91
N ASP A 181 15.52 4.20 8.73
CA ASP A 181 15.87 4.85 7.46
C ASP A 181 15.20 6.23 7.33
N GLU A 182 13.92 6.34 7.70
CA GLU A 182 13.23 7.64 7.74
C GLU A 182 13.84 8.60 8.77
N LEU A 183 14.31 8.08 9.91
CA LEU A 183 15.01 8.88 10.91
C LEU A 183 16.37 9.39 10.39
N ARG A 184 17.10 8.56 9.65
CA ARG A 184 18.34 8.97 8.97
C ARG A 184 18.09 10.05 7.92
N HIS A 185 17.01 9.93 7.16
CA HIS A 185 16.58 10.97 6.22
C HIS A 185 16.27 12.27 6.96
N MET A 186 15.53 12.22 8.07
CA MET A 186 15.25 13.41 8.90
C MET A 186 16.52 14.10 9.38
N LEU A 187 17.52 13.34 9.88
CA LEU A 187 18.81 13.90 10.28
C LEU A 187 19.58 14.50 9.09
N SER A 188 19.43 13.92 7.90
CA SER A 188 19.99 14.46 6.68
C SER A 188 19.34 15.79 6.28
N ASP A 189 18.02 15.92 6.44
CA ASP A 189 17.30 17.16 6.18
C ASP A 189 17.80 18.29 7.10
N ILE A 190 18.06 17.98 8.38
CA ILE A 190 18.66 18.94 9.33
C ILE A 190 20.07 19.34 8.88
N ARG A 191 20.91 18.38 8.45
CA ARG A 191 22.25 18.68 7.91
C ARG A 191 22.20 19.53 6.64
N ALA A 192 21.13 19.40 5.85
CA ALA A 192 20.89 20.21 4.66
C ALA A 192 20.33 21.62 4.97
N GLY A 193 20.15 21.98 6.24
CA GLY A 193 19.73 23.31 6.67
C GLY A 193 18.25 23.44 7.04
N ALA A 194 17.48 22.35 7.04
CA ALA A 194 16.10 22.39 7.54
C ALA A 194 16.07 22.62 9.06
N SER A 195 15.10 23.41 9.54
CA SER A 195 14.95 23.58 10.99
C SER A 195 14.53 22.26 11.64
N ARG A 196 15.00 22.00 12.87
CA ARG A 196 14.69 20.76 13.59
C ARG A 196 13.18 20.51 13.71
N GLN A 197 12.40 21.54 14.02
CA GLN A 197 10.95 21.45 14.11
C GLN A 197 10.32 21.05 12.77
N GLN A 198 10.76 21.66 11.66
CA GLN A 198 10.29 21.29 10.32
C GLN A 198 10.68 19.86 9.96
N ALA A 199 11.92 19.45 10.23
CA ALA A 199 12.41 18.10 9.93
C ALA A 199 11.64 17.02 10.70
N LEU A 200 11.37 17.24 11.99
CA LEU A 200 10.55 16.33 12.81
C LEU A 200 9.10 16.25 12.31
N ALA A 201 8.49 17.39 11.96
CA ALA A 201 7.13 17.43 11.43
C ALA A 201 7.02 16.68 10.08
N GLN A 202 7.99 16.90 9.19
CA GLN A 202 8.06 16.21 7.89
C GLN A 202 8.29 14.71 8.08
N TRP A 203 9.16 14.32 9.02
CA TRP A 203 9.39 12.91 9.36
C TRP A 203 8.12 12.20 9.83
N ALA A 204 7.36 12.82 10.74
CA ALA A 204 6.07 12.29 11.18
C ALA A 204 5.08 12.14 10.00
N GLN A 205 5.02 13.15 9.13
CA GLN A 205 4.17 13.15 7.94
C GLN A 205 4.57 12.06 6.93
N ARG A 206 5.87 11.83 6.70
CA ARG A 206 6.39 10.77 5.79
C ARG A 206 6.01 9.38 6.28
N CYS A 207 6.21 9.12 7.58
CA CYS A 207 5.85 7.84 8.19
C CYS A 207 4.32 7.63 8.25
N GLY A 208 3.54 8.70 8.48
CA GLY A 208 2.09 8.66 8.50
C GLY A 208 1.52 7.77 9.62
N LEU A 209 2.16 7.81 10.79
CA LEU A 209 1.78 7.06 11.99
C LEU A 209 1.29 8.02 13.07
N ALA A 210 0.05 7.85 13.55
CA ALA A 210 -0.50 8.68 14.63
C ALA A 210 0.42 8.76 15.87
N PRO A 211 1.01 7.64 16.36
CA PRO A 211 1.93 7.70 17.50
C PRO A 211 3.16 8.57 17.29
N LEU A 212 3.66 8.63 16.05
CA LEU A 212 4.83 9.42 15.72
C LEU A 212 4.49 10.92 15.70
N HIS A 213 3.30 11.27 15.23
CA HIS A 213 2.78 12.64 15.32
C HIS A 213 2.65 13.10 16.77
N HIS A 214 2.13 12.25 17.66
CA HIS A 214 2.06 12.57 19.09
C HIS A 214 3.44 12.77 19.71
N PHE A 215 4.41 11.90 19.40
CA PHE A 215 5.79 12.06 19.88
C PHE A 215 6.42 13.37 19.39
N VAL A 216 6.33 13.67 18.09
CA VAL A 216 6.88 14.92 17.54
C VAL A 216 6.20 16.15 18.15
N GLY A 217 4.89 16.11 18.37
CA GLY A 217 4.17 17.18 19.07
C GLY A 217 4.67 17.38 20.50
N ALA A 218 4.83 16.30 21.26
CA ALA A 218 5.34 16.35 22.63
C ALA A 218 6.78 16.88 22.70
N VAL A 219 7.63 16.46 21.77
CA VAL A 219 9.01 16.96 21.64
C VAL A 219 9.03 18.46 21.32
N ALA A 220 8.23 18.90 20.33
CA ALA A 220 8.16 20.30 19.94
C ALA A 220 7.66 21.19 21.10
N GLN A 221 6.67 20.72 21.86
CA GLN A 221 6.15 21.42 23.03
C GLN A 221 7.19 21.52 24.15
N ALA A 222 7.90 20.43 24.44
CA ALA A 222 8.91 20.44 25.49
C ALA A 222 10.11 21.36 25.15
N GLU A 223 10.48 21.45 23.87
CA GLU A 223 11.49 22.41 23.41
C GLU A 223 11.04 23.88 23.57
N GLN A 224 9.77 24.19 23.32
CA GLN A 224 9.24 25.55 23.44
C GLN A 224 9.09 26.00 24.90
N SER A 225 8.83 25.06 25.82
CA SER A 225 8.59 25.38 27.24
C SER A 225 9.86 25.35 28.11
N GLY A 226 11.02 24.93 27.59
CA GLY A 226 12.25 24.81 28.39
C GLY A 226 12.18 23.81 29.55
N MET A 227 11.13 22.97 29.60
CA MET A 227 10.88 22.00 30.66
C MET A 227 11.52 20.65 30.32
N ASN A 228 11.97 19.93 31.34
CA ASN A 228 12.55 18.59 31.23
C ASN A 228 11.63 17.67 30.39
N LEU A 229 12.14 17.08 29.30
CA LEU A 229 11.38 16.15 28.43
C LEU A 229 11.00 14.84 29.13
N GLY A 230 11.73 14.46 30.19
CA GLY A 230 11.58 13.16 30.86
C GLY A 230 10.17 12.86 31.37
N PRO A 231 9.53 13.74 32.16
CA PRO A 231 8.16 13.52 32.66
C PRO A 231 7.11 13.43 31.55
N VAL A 232 7.25 14.23 30.49
CA VAL A 232 6.30 14.23 29.35
C VAL A 232 6.43 12.93 28.55
N LEU A 233 7.66 12.47 28.29
CA LEU A 233 7.91 11.19 27.62
C LEU A 233 7.51 9.99 28.48
N ARG A 234 7.69 10.03 29.81
CA ARG A 234 7.20 8.99 30.74
C ARG A 234 5.67 8.91 30.74
N ALA A 235 4.98 10.05 30.83
CA ALA A 235 3.52 10.10 30.77
C ALA A 235 3.00 9.55 29.43
N GLN A 236 3.66 9.87 28.32
CA GLN A 236 3.37 9.29 27.01
C GLN A 236 3.65 7.78 26.96
N ALA A 237 4.76 7.30 27.51
CA ALA A 237 5.10 5.87 27.53
C ALA A 237 4.07 5.04 28.31
N ASP A 238 3.61 5.55 29.46
CA ASP A 238 2.61 4.89 30.29
C ASP A 238 1.21 4.93 29.63
N GLN A 239 0.84 6.04 29.00
CA GLN A 239 -0.36 6.12 28.17
C GLN A 239 -0.34 5.06 27.05
N ARG A 240 0.81 4.88 26.38
CA ARG A 240 0.99 3.91 25.29
C ARG A 240 0.98 2.46 25.78
N ARG A 241 1.47 2.17 26.99
CA ARG A 241 1.33 0.85 27.64
C ARG A 241 -0.13 0.55 27.97
N SER A 242 -0.86 1.53 28.50
CA SER A 242 -2.30 1.42 28.79
C SER A 242 -3.12 1.18 27.52
N GLU A 243 -2.84 1.91 26.44
CA GLU A 243 -3.49 1.70 25.14
C GLU A 243 -3.23 0.29 24.56
N ARG A 244 -2.02 -0.27 24.73
CA ARG A 244 -1.72 -1.65 24.30
C ARG A 244 -2.56 -2.68 25.06
N PHE A 245 -2.76 -2.47 26.36
CA PHE A 245 -3.61 -3.34 27.19
C PHE A 245 -5.07 -3.26 26.75
N LEU A 246 -5.61 -2.04 26.56
CA LEU A 246 -6.98 -1.84 26.08
C LEU A 246 -7.22 -2.37 24.67
N GLN A 247 -6.23 -2.30 23.77
CA GLN A 247 -6.33 -2.91 22.44
C GLN A 247 -6.31 -4.44 22.50
N ALA A 248 -5.49 -5.03 23.37
CA ALA A 248 -5.50 -6.47 23.59
C ALA A 248 -6.85 -6.95 24.17
N GLU A 249 -7.39 -6.18 25.12
CA GLU A 249 -8.71 -6.44 25.72
C GLU A 249 -9.84 -6.29 24.70
N LYS A 250 -9.81 -5.24 23.86
CA LYS A 250 -10.77 -5.09 22.75
C LYS A 250 -10.69 -6.26 21.76
N LEU A 251 -9.50 -6.72 21.39
CA LEU A 251 -9.34 -7.87 20.51
C LEU A 251 -9.83 -9.17 21.17
N ALA A 252 -9.65 -9.32 22.48
CA ALA A 252 -10.20 -10.44 23.24
C ALA A 252 -11.74 -10.39 23.32
N LEU A 253 -12.33 -9.20 23.46
CA LEU A 253 -13.79 -8.99 23.49
C LEU A 253 -14.43 -9.06 22.09
N GLU A 254 -13.70 -8.77 21.03
CA GLU A 254 -14.15 -8.94 19.64
C GLU A 254 -14.10 -10.41 19.17
N ALA A 255 -13.31 -11.27 19.82
CA ALA A 255 -13.18 -12.69 19.45
C ALA A 255 -14.52 -13.47 19.61
N PRO A 256 -15.30 -13.32 20.70
CA PRO A 256 -16.62 -13.94 20.84
C PRO A 256 -17.60 -13.57 19.72
N VAL A 257 -17.63 -12.29 19.33
CA VAL A 257 -18.56 -11.79 18.29
C VAL A 257 -18.24 -12.43 16.92
N LYS A 258 -16.95 -12.65 16.62
CA LYS A 258 -16.53 -13.35 15.39
C LYS A 258 -16.87 -14.84 15.39
N MET A 259 -16.96 -15.47 16.57
CA MET A 259 -17.39 -16.87 16.71
C MET A 259 -18.92 -17.06 16.57
N MET A 260 -19.72 -16.00 16.78
CA MET A 260 -21.17 -16.06 16.56
C MET A 260 -21.53 -16.14 15.07
N PHE A 261 -20.70 -15.58 14.17
CA PHE A 261 -21.00 -15.55 12.74
C PHE A 261 -21.15 -16.95 12.10
N PRO A 262 -20.21 -17.90 12.26
CA PRO A 262 -20.40 -19.28 11.79
C PRO A 262 -21.58 -19.99 12.45
N LEU A 263 -21.84 -19.71 13.73
CA LEU A 263 -22.89 -20.37 14.50
C LEU A 263 -24.28 -19.96 14.00
N VAL A 264 -24.51 -18.67 13.73
CA VAL A 264 -25.74 -18.18 13.10
C VAL A 264 -25.87 -18.74 11.67
N PHE A 265 -24.77 -18.75 10.90
CA PHE A 265 -24.82 -19.21 9.51
C PHE A 265 -25.02 -20.73 9.36
N CYS A 266 -24.73 -21.54 10.38
CA CYS A 266 -25.01 -22.99 10.36
C CYS A 266 -26.33 -23.35 11.04
N ILE A 267 -26.66 -22.74 12.19
CA ILE A 267 -27.88 -23.09 12.93
C ILE A 267 -29.12 -22.54 12.25
N PHE A 268 -29.09 -21.28 11.79
CA PHE A 268 -30.25 -20.64 11.17
C PHE A 268 -30.78 -21.41 9.94
N PRO A 269 -29.96 -21.81 8.95
CA PRO A 269 -30.46 -22.61 7.82
C PRO A 269 -30.90 -24.02 8.23
N CYS A 270 -30.23 -24.66 9.21
CA CYS A 270 -30.68 -25.97 9.72
C CYS A 270 -32.03 -25.90 10.42
N SER A 271 -32.24 -24.91 11.30
CA SER A 271 -33.53 -24.70 11.97
C SER A 271 -34.63 -24.35 10.98
N PHE A 272 -34.34 -23.52 9.97
CA PHE A 272 -35.30 -23.20 8.92
C PHE A 272 -35.69 -24.43 8.09
N LEU A 273 -34.74 -25.31 7.76
CA LEU A 273 -35.01 -26.57 7.07
C LEU A 273 -35.95 -27.49 7.87
N ILE A 274 -35.73 -27.61 9.18
CA ILE A 274 -36.56 -28.44 10.07
C ILE A 274 -37.99 -27.89 10.18
N ILE A 275 -38.15 -26.57 10.29
CA ILE A 275 -39.47 -25.94 10.40
C ILE A 275 -40.20 -25.92 9.05
N ALA A 276 -39.49 -25.70 7.94
CA ALA A 276 -40.08 -25.67 6.61
C ALA A 276 -40.57 -27.05 6.13
N PHE A 277 -39.92 -28.14 6.58
CA PHE A 277 -40.27 -29.51 6.19
C PHE A 277 -41.75 -29.88 6.40
N PRO A 278 -42.34 -29.75 7.62
CA PRO A 278 -43.75 -30.07 7.84
C PRO A 278 -44.72 -29.13 7.11
N ILE A 279 -44.34 -27.87 6.92
CA ILE A 279 -45.16 -26.88 6.20
C ILE A 279 -45.27 -27.29 4.73
N VAL A 280 -44.16 -27.67 4.12
CA VAL A 280 -44.12 -28.15 2.73
C VAL A 280 -44.86 -29.48 2.60
N SER A 281 -44.71 -30.42 3.54
CA SER A 281 -45.41 -31.71 3.46
C SER A 281 -46.93 -31.55 3.55
N GLN A 282 -47.43 -30.68 4.43
CA GLN A 282 -48.86 -30.39 4.53
C GLN A 282 -49.40 -29.71 3.27
N PHE A 283 -48.63 -28.79 2.67
CA PHE A 283 -49.04 -28.13 1.42
C PHE A 283 -49.11 -29.10 0.24
N MET A 284 -48.19 -30.08 0.18
CA MET A 284 -48.22 -31.11 -0.87
C MET A 284 -49.37 -32.11 -0.71
N GLU A 285 -49.79 -32.40 0.53
CA GLU A 285 -50.96 -33.24 0.79
C GLU A 285 -52.27 -32.52 0.48
N LEU A 286 -52.34 -31.21 0.71
CA LEU A 286 -53.49 -30.36 0.36
C LEU A 286 -53.69 -30.14 -1.15
N TRP A 287 -52.65 -30.40 -1.96
CA TRP A 287 -52.68 -30.25 -3.43
C TRP A 287 -52.85 -31.57 -4.20
N LYS A 288 -52.96 -32.70 -3.49
CA LYS A 288 -53.39 -34.00 -4.06
C LYS A 288 -54.87 -34.20 -3.85
#